data_AF-A0A4U3CIV8-F1
#
_entry.id   AF-A0A4U3CIV8-F1
#
_cell.length_a   1.000
_cell.length_b   1.000
_cell.length_c   1.000
_cell.angle_alpha   90.00
_cell.angle_beta   90.00
_cell.angle_gamma   90.00
#
_symmetry.space_group_name_H-M   'P 1'
#
loop_
_entity.id
_entity.type
_entity.pdbx_description
1 polymer ?
#
loop_
_entity_poly.entity_id
_entity_poly.type
_entity_poly.pdbx_seq_one_letter_code
_entity_poly.pdbx_strand_id
1 'polypeptide(L)'
;MARRLGALEGIDDYLEQQHHLAREEASNMAGFVGQNSTSQQGGPDDGQEENAMQSERKIFLSHAWANKPLADQFRDTLVLGGVPESRFFYSSDRATGIPSGQDVGTYLRESLRGAGLVIELISHDFLGRPMCLMELGAAWVMGVSTYPIVIPPLSREEAVSKVGNVQMGLLGDDSQVTDIFNELYDRLNNLLGLRLSLAAWNRAVTGFRAQLPALSQQATGAHRGLPSSPPRMTKALGRSATSGEKLTFDNISIIEGRRGKQLVAEVTNVDDVEHSASIKATFYDSSNTIVGTRSSVINQVGPGATKTLTIDGVPEHARSKLQIDTLV
;
A
#
# COMPACT_ATOMS: atom_id res chain seq x y z
N MET A 1 -42.21 -2.28 28.72
CA MET A 1 -41.43 -1.05 28.95
C MET A 1 -40.11 -1.29 29.68
N ALA A 2 -39.92 -2.41 30.40
CA ALA A 2 -38.69 -2.71 31.17
C ALA A 2 -37.49 -3.31 30.38
N ARG A 3 -37.66 -3.73 29.10
CA ARG A 3 -36.56 -4.33 28.30
C ARG A 3 -35.68 -3.33 27.53
N ARG A 4 -36.00 -2.03 27.58
CA ARG A 4 -35.24 -0.98 26.86
C ARG A 4 -34.19 -0.26 27.71
N LEU A 5 -34.14 -0.52 29.02
CA LEU A 5 -33.19 0.15 29.92
C LEU A 5 -31.88 -0.64 30.10
N GLY A 6 -31.91 -1.98 30.15
CA GLY A 6 -30.69 -2.78 30.30
C GLY A 6 -29.81 -2.90 29.04
N ALA A 7 -30.30 -2.51 27.86
CA ALA A 7 -29.53 -2.52 26.61
C ALA A 7 -28.70 -1.24 26.40
N LEU A 8 -29.00 -0.17 27.13
CA LEU A 8 -28.22 1.06 27.09
C LEU A 8 -27.07 1.00 28.11
N GLU A 9 -27.30 0.41 29.29
CA GLU A 9 -26.26 0.17 30.29
C GLU A 9 -25.13 -0.74 29.75
N GLY A 10 -25.45 -1.78 28.98
CA GLY A 10 -24.43 -2.67 28.38
C GLY A 10 -23.64 -2.08 27.21
N ILE A 11 -24.16 -1.03 26.54
CA ILE A 11 -23.43 -0.32 25.49
C ILE A 11 -22.46 0.68 26.12
N ASP A 12 -22.87 1.36 27.19
CA ASP A 12 -21.99 2.24 27.95
C ASP A 12 -20.87 1.45 28.63
N ASP A 13 -21.14 0.27 29.20
CA ASP A 13 -20.11 -0.64 29.74
C ASP A 13 -19.15 -1.14 28.65
N TYR A 14 -19.65 -1.45 27.44
CA TYR A 14 -18.82 -1.90 26.31
C TYR A 14 -17.94 -0.76 25.77
N LEU A 15 -18.49 0.45 25.66
CA LEU A 15 -17.73 1.63 25.23
C LEU A 15 -16.73 2.04 26.30
N GLU A 16 -17.06 1.97 27.60
CA GLU A 16 -16.10 2.19 28.68
C GLU A 16 -15.00 1.14 28.68
N GLN A 17 -15.31 -0.13 28.40
CA GLN A 17 -14.30 -1.20 28.30
C GLN A 17 -13.39 -1.02 27.08
N GLN A 18 -13.91 -0.61 25.92
CA GLN A 18 -13.11 -0.29 24.73
C GLN A 18 -12.27 0.98 24.94
N HIS A 19 -12.80 1.99 25.63
CA HIS A 19 -12.04 3.17 26.02
C HIS A 19 -10.97 2.85 27.08
N HIS A 20 -11.20 1.89 27.97
CA HIS A 20 -10.22 1.39 28.94
C HIS A 20 -9.10 0.61 28.24
N LEU A 21 -9.43 -0.28 27.29
CA LEU A 21 -8.46 -1.01 26.48
C LEU A 21 -7.63 -0.06 25.60
N ALA A 22 -8.26 0.91 24.93
CA ALA A 22 -7.55 1.92 24.15
C ALA A 22 -6.66 2.82 25.04
N ARG A 23 -7.06 3.09 26.29
CA ARG A 23 -6.23 3.82 27.27
C ARG A 23 -5.10 2.97 27.83
N GLU A 24 -5.30 1.68 28.04
CA GLU A 24 -4.25 0.74 28.45
C GLU A 24 -3.24 0.47 27.33
N GLU A 25 -3.68 0.34 26.08
CA GLU A 25 -2.80 0.24 24.91
C GLU A 25 -2.05 1.56 24.65
N ALA A 26 -2.73 2.71 24.76
CA ALA A 26 -2.09 4.01 24.69
C ALA A 26 -1.15 4.27 25.89
N SER A 27 -1.45 3.75 27.08
CA SER A 27 -0.59 3.85 28.27
C SER A 27 0.58 2.87 28.23
N ASN A 28 0.42 1.69 27.62
CA ASN A 28 1.51 0.75 27.36
C ASN A 28 2.43 1.28 26.25
N MET A 29 1.88 1.96 25.23
CA MET A 29 2.66 2.68 24.22
C MET A 29 3.31 3.96 24.78
N ALA A 30 2.64 4.71 25.65
CA ALA A 30 3.21 5.90 26.30
C ALA A 30 4.24 5.56 27.39
N GLY A 31 4.05 4.46 28.12
CA GLY A 31 5.02 3.92 29.07
C GLY A 31 6.30 3.44 28.39
N PHE A 32 6.20 3.00 27.13
CA PHE A 32 7.35 2.69 26.28
C PHE A 32 8.06 3.96 25.78
N VAL A 33 7.32 5.04 25.48
CA VAL A 33 7.89 6.36 25.14
C VAL A 33 8.58 7.03 26.34
N GLY A 34 8.11 6.81 27.57
CA GLY A 34 8.68 7.37 28.80
C GLY A 34 10.07 6.84 29.20
N GLN A 35 10.51 5.71 28.65
CA GLN A 35 11.84 5.15 28.97
C GLN A 35 12.98 5.71 28.11
N ASN A 36 12.68 6.46 27.04
CA ASN A 36 13.69 7.13 26.21
C ASN A 36 14.08 8.54 26.70
N SER A 37 13.64 8.93 27.91
CA SER A 37 13.95 10.23 28.52
C SER A 37 14.82 10.08 29.77
N THR A 38 15.88 9.28 29.70
CA THR A 38 16.94 9.34 30.73
C THR A 38 18.23 9.76 30.05
N SER A 39 18.64 10.99 30.36
CA SER A 39 19.86 11.68 29.97
C SER A 39 21.07 10.77 29.81
N GLN A 40 21.59 10.64 28.59
CA GLN A 40 22.97 10.23 28.36
C GLN A 40 23.83 11.48 28.20
N GLN A 41 24.61 11.77 29.25
CA GLN A 41 25.85 12.53 29.12
C GLN A 41 26.82 11.63 28.33
N GLY A 42 26.97 11.91 27.04
CA GLY A 42 27.81 11.13 26.14
C GLY A 42 29.29 11.28 26.45
N GLY A 43 29.96 10.14 26.58
CA GLY A 43 31.42 10.05 26.63
C GLY A 43 32.04 10.22 25.24
N PRO A 44 33.38 10.19 25.10
CA PRO A 44 34.06 10.50 23.83
C PRO A 44 33.82 9.52 22.66
N ASP A 45 33.03 8.46 22.85
CA ASP A 45 32.94 7.30 21.94
C ASP A 45 31.58 7.19 21.19
N ASP A 46 30.51 7.80 21.70
CA ASP A 46 29.14 7.65 21.15
C ASP A 46 28.98 8.22 19.72
N GLY A 47 29.80 9.23 19.38
CA GLY A 47 29.75 9.90 18.06
C GLY A 47 30.33 9.08 16.90
N GLN A 48 31.07 8.00 17.16
CA GLN A 48 31.63 7.14 16.11
C GLN A 48 30.64 6.03 15.70
N GLU A 49 29.89 5.47 16.65
CA GLU A 49 28.89 4.44 16.39
C GLU A 49 27.66 4.99 15.67
N GLU A 50 27.16 6.18 16.03
CA GLU A 50 26.04 6.83 15.32
C GLU A 50 26.39 7.15 13.86
N ASN A 51 27.60 7.62 13.59
CA ASN A 51 28.08 7.89 12.22
C ASN A 51 28.20 6.61 11.39
N ALA A 52 28.71 5.53 11.99
CA ALA A 52 28.81 4.22 11.34
C ALA A 52 27.40 3.66 11.03
N MET A 53 26.47 3.71 11.99
CA MET A 53 25.07 3.30 11.78
C MET A 53 24.39 4.14 10.70
N GLN A 54 24.62 5.45 10.67
CA GLN A 54 24.05 6.34 9.66
C GLN A 54 24.54 6.04 8.25
N SER A 55 25.82 5.64 8.11
CA SER A 55 26.42 5.25 6.83
C SER A 55 25.89 3.94 6.25
N GLU A 56 25.15 3.13 7.02
CA GLU A 56 24.55 1.87 6.56
C GLU A 56 23.03 1.96 6.33
N ARG A 57 22.38 3.05 6.78
CA ARG A 57 20.92 3.23 6.66
C ARG A 57 20.46 3.20 5.21
N LYS A 58 19.35 2.51 4.93
CA LYS A 58 18.84 2.35 3.55
C LYS A 58 17.76 3.39 3.19
N ILE A 59 17.51 3.52 1.89
CA ILE A 59 16.36 4.16 1.29
C ILE A 59 15.32 3.07 1.05
N PHE A 60 14.17 3.21 1.69
CA PHE A 60 13.02 2.37 1.41
C PHE A 60 12.15 3.05 0.34
N LEU A 61 12.15 2.53 -0.88
CA LEU A 61 11.36 3.09 -1.98
C LEU A 61 10.01 2.38 -2.10
N SER A 62 8.99 2.96 -1.46
CA SER A 62 7.63 2.43 -1.48
C SER A 62 6.88 2.91 -2.72
N HIS A 63 6.33 1.97 -3.48
CA HIS A 63 5.55 2.27 -4.69
C HIS A 63 4.60 1.12 -5.02
N ALA A 64 3.53 1.42 -5.74
CA ALA A 64 2.69 0.35 -6.29
C ALA A 64 3.42 -0.39 -7.41
N TRP A 65 3.19 -1.70 -7.51
CA TRP A 65 3.78 -2.55 -8.55
C TRP A 65 3.54 -2.04 -9.97
N ALA A 66 2.37 -1.45 -10.24
CA ALA A 66 2.04 -0.86 -11.54
C ALA A 66 2.95 0.32 -11.91
N ASN A 67 3.58 0.97 -10.93
CA ASN A 67 4.50 2.09 -11.12
C ASN A 67 5.97 1.66 -11.12
N LYS A 68 6.27 0.34 -11.22
CA LYS A 68 7.65 -0.16 -11.25
C LYS A 68 8.54 0.53 -12.30
N PRO A 69 8.12 0.78 -13.56
CA PRO A 69 8.96 1.49 -14.53
C PRO A 69 9.38 2.89 -14.06
N LEU A 70 8.47 3.63 -13.41
CA LEU A 70 8.77 4.94 -12.85
C LEU A 70 9.69 4.82 -11.62
N ALA A 71 9.43 3.86 -10.73
CA ALA A 71 10.24 3.64 -9.54
C ALA A 71 11.67 3.18 -9.89
N ASP A 72 11.82 2.33 -10.90
CA ASP A 72 13.12 1.91 -11.43
C ASP A 72 13.86 3.11 -12.01
N GLN A 73 13.22 3.94 -12.83
CA GLN A 73 13.85 5.16 -13.34
C GLN A 73 14.22 6.15 -12.23
N PHE A 74 13.37 6.28 -11.21
CA PHE A 74 13.63 7.14 -10.06
C PHE A 74 14.86 6.64 -9.28
N ARG A 75 14.96 5.32 -9.01
CA ARG A 75 16.17 4.69 -8.46
C ARG A 75 17.38 5.00 -9.32
N ASP A 76 17.30 4.69 -10.61
CA ASP A 76 18.44 4.79 -11.53
C ASP A 76 18.96 6.23 -11.56
N THR A 77 18.07 7.21 -11.46
CA THR A 77 18.43 8.63 -11.34
C THR A 77 19.21 8.92 -10.07
N LEU A 78 18.77 8.40 -8.92
CA LEU A 78 19.49 8.56 -7.65
C LEU A 78 20.85 7.84 -7.70
N VAL A 79 20.92 6.66 -8.32
CA VAL A 79 22.17 5.91 -8.50
C VAL A 79 23.15 6.66 -9.40
N LEU A 80 22.69 7.17 -10.55
CA LEU A 80 23.48 8.03 -11.43
C LEU A 80 23.90 9.33 -10.74
N GLY A 81 23.10 9.81 -9.79
CA GLY A 81 23.40 10.94 -8.92
C GLY A 81 24.46 10.65 -7.84
N GLY A 82 24.86 9.38 -7.68
CA GLY A 82 25.93 8.94 -6.78
C GLY A 82 25.47 8.15 -5.55
N VAL A 83 24.19 7.81 -5.43
CA VAL A 83 23.72 6.94 -4.35
C VAL A 83 24.11 5.48 -4.65
N PRO A 84 24.79 4.75 -3.75
CA PRO A 84 25.14 3.36 -4.00
C PRO A 84 23.90 2.47 -4.11
N GLU A 85 23.89 1.52 -5.06
CA GLU A 85 22.76 0.60 -5.26
C GLU A 85 22.42 -0.23 -4.01
N SER A 86 23.42 -0.58 -3.20
CA SER A 86 23.25 -1.30 -1.93
C SER A 86 22.41 -0.55 -0.89
N ARG A 87 22.22 0.76 -1.08
CA ARG A 87 21.41 1.60 -0.18
C ARG A 87 19.92 1.53 -0.49
N PHE A 88 19.45 0.77 -1.48
CA PHE A 88 18.02 0.70 -1.81
C PHE A 88 17.33 -0.56 -1.32
N PHE A 89 16.06 -0.40 -0.94
CA PHE A 89 15.11 -1.47 -0.71
C PHE A 89 13.77 -1.17 -1.43
N TYR A 90 13.18 -2.17 -2.11
CA TYR A 90 11.96 -2.02 -2.91
C TYR A 90 10.77 -2.73 -2.26
N SER A 91 9.61 -2.06 -2.19
CA SER A 91 8.40 -2.72 -1.69
C SER A 91 7.65 -3.57 -2.72
N SER A 92 7.82 -3.34 -4.03
CA SER A 92 7.06 -4.05 -5.07
C SER A 92 7.80 -5.24 -5.69
N ASP A 93 9.13 -5.32 -5.52
CA ASP A 93 9.99 -6.42 -6.00
C ASP A 93 10.22 -7.45 -4.89
N ARG A 94 9.10 -7.90 -4.29
CA ARG A 94 9.07 -8.74 -3.09
C ARG A 94 9.69 -10.13 -3.31
N ALA A 95 9.77 -10.57 -4.56
CA ALA A 95 10.28 -11.89 -4.93
C ALA A 95 11.81 -11.94 -5.09
N THR A 96 12.49 -10.81 -5.25
CA THR A 96 13.95 -10.76 -5.44
C THR A 96 14.69 -10.18 -4.24
N GLY A 97 14.03 -9.36 -3.41
CA GLY A 97 14.64 -8.73 -2.23
C GLY A 97 14.40 -9.45 -0.89
N ILE A 98 13.43 -10.36 -0.80
CA ILE A 98 13.11 -11.12 0.42
C ILE A 98 13.64 -12.55 0.27
N PRO A 99 14.57 -13.01 1.12
CA PRO A 99 15.08 -14.37 1.05
C PRO A 99 13.96 -15.41 1.16
N SER A 100 14.07 -16.48 0.37
CA SER A 100 13.13 -17.61 0.46
C SER A 100 13.09 -18.17 1.89
N GLY A 101 11.88 -18.42 2.41
CA GLY A 101 11.67 -18.91 3.78
C GLY A 101 11.53 -17.83 4.85
N GLN A 102 11.66 -16.55 4.51
CA GLN A 102 11.41 -15.44 5.44
C GLN A 102 9.93 -15.02 5.46
N ASP A 103 9.44 -14.61 6.63
CA ASP A 103 8.13 -13.96 6.75
C ASP A 103 8.18 -12.55 6.16
N VAL A 104 7.31 -12.30 5.18
CA VAL A 104 7.27 -11.05 4.41
C VAL A 104 6.99 -9.86 5.33
N GLY A 105 6.07 -10.00 6.28
CA GLY A 105 5.70 -8.91 7.20
C GLY A 105 6.86 -8.51 8.11
N THR A 106 7.54 -9.50 8.69
CA THR A 106 8.70 -9.33 9.56
C THR A 106 9.86 -8.68 8.81
N TYR A 107 10.19 -9.20 7.63
CA TYR A 107 11.29 -8.68 6.83
C TYR A 107 11.02 -7.24 6.36
N LEU A 108 9.78 -6.90 5.97
CA LEU A 108 9.41 -5.52 5.65
C LEU A 108 9.53 -4.60 6.86
N ARG A 109 9.09 -5.04 8.04
CA ARG A 109 9.18 -4.26 9.27
C ARG A 109 10.63 -3.98 9.66
N GLU A 110 11.50 -4.98 9.56
CA GLU A 110 12.94 -4.82 9.81
C GLU A 110 13.60 -3.92 8.77
N SER A 111 13.24 -4.08 7.50
CA SER A 111 13.74 -3.22 6.42
C SER A 111 13.32 -1.75 6.62
N LEU A 112 12.08 -1.50 7.05
CA LEU A 112 11.60 -0.16 7.39
C LEU A 112 12.34 0.41 8.61
N ARG A 113 12.54 -0.39 9.67
CA ARG A 113 13.27 0.04 10.87
C ARG A 113 14.73 0.40 10.57
N GLY A 114 15.36 -0.31 9.63
CA GLY A 114 16.73 -0.02 9.18
C GLY A 114 16.82 1.11 8.14
N ALA A 115 15.71 1.69 7.71
CA ALA A 115 15.71 2.77 6.74
C ALA A 115 16.08 4.11 7.41
N GLY A 116 16.90 4.90 6.72
CA GLY A 116 17.14 6.30 7.09
C GLY A 116 16.18 7.26 6.43
N LEU A 117 15.57 6.83 5.31
CA LEU A 117 14.59 7.59 4.55
C LEU A 117 13.63 6.63 3.86
N VAL A 118 12.34 6.87 3.99
CA VAL A 118 11.29 6.25 3.18
C VAL A 118 10.87 7.25 2.12
N ILE A 119 10.85 6.83 0.86
CA ILE A 119 10.35 7.63 -0.26
C ILE A 119 9.10 6.92 -0.79
N GLU A 120 7.95 7.59 -0.73
CA GLU A 120 6.68 7.04 -1.18
C GLU A 120 6.26 7.67 -2.51
N LEU A 121 6.15 6.86 -3.56
CA LEU A 121 5.61 7.29 -4.85
C LEU A 121 4.10 7.06 -4.86
N ILE A 122 3.36 8.07 -4.40
CA ILE A 122 1.91 8.02 -4.17
C ILE A 122 1.17 8.29 -5.48
N SER A 123 0.65 7.24 -6.09
CA SER A 123 -0.25 7.27 -7.24
C SER A 123 -1.66 6.81 -6.86
N HIS A 124 -2.62 6.86 -7.79
CA HIS A 124 -3.92 6.19 -7.59
C HIS A 124 -3.76 4.70 -7.28
N ASP A 125 -2.82 4.02 -7.96
CA ASP A 125 -2.52 2.61 -7.68
C ASP A 125 -1.94 2.43 -6.27
N PHE A 126 -1.12 3.36 -5.77
CA PHE A 126 -0.59 3.32 -4.41
C PHE A 126 -1.71 3.40 -3.37
N LEU A 127 -2.63 4.37 -3.52
CA LEU A 127 -3.76 4.55 -2.61
C LEU A 127 -4.70 3.34 -2.58
N GLY A 128 -4.77 2.58 -3.68
CA GLY A 128 -5.55 1.33 -3.75
C GLY A 128 -4.84 0.09 -3.18
N ARG A 129 -3.61 0.20 -2.65
CA ARG A 129 -2.80 -0.93 -2.18
C ARG A 129 -2.63 -0.86 -0.66
N PRO A 130 -3.35 -1.70 0.12
CA PRO A 130 -3.29 -1.68 1.58
C PRO A 130 -1.87 -1.77 2.14
N MET A 131 -1.02 -2.62 1.55
CA MET A 131 0.36 -2.75 2.00
C MET A 131 1.18 -1.46 1.84
N CYS A 132 1.00 -0.71 0.76
CA CYS A 132 1.69 0.57 0.56
C CYS A 132 1.26 1.59 1.64
N LEU A 133 -0.03 1.62 1.97
CA LEU A 133 -0.56 2.46 3.06
C LEU A 133 -0.06 2.00 4.43
N MET A 134 0.05 0.68 4.66
CA MET A 134 0.62 0.12 5.89
C MET A 134 2.10 0.47 6.04
N GLU A 135 2.89 0.40 4.95
CA GLU A 135 4.30 0.80 4.94
C GLU A 135 4.45 2.29 5.31
N LEU A 136 3.63 3.16 4.69
CA LEU A 136 3.58 4.59 4.99
C LEU A 136 3.22 4.86 6.46
N GLY A 137 2.13 4.26 6.95
CA GLY A 137 1.70 4.43 8.33
C GLY A 137 2.72 3.89 9.34
N ALA A 138 3.36 2.75 9.04
CA ALA A 138 4.42 2.20 9.88
C ALA A 138 5.63 3.13 9.95
N ALA A 139 6.05 3.73 8.83
CA ALA A 139 7.14 4.70 8.81
C ALA A 139 6.86 5.90 9.74
N TRP A 140 5.63 6.43 9.71
CA TRP A 140 5.22 7.52 10.59
C TRP A 140 5.20 7.13 12.07
N VAL A 141 4.59 5.98 12.40
CA VAL A 141 4.53 5.50 13.79
C VAL A 141 5.94 5.23 14.34
N MET A 142 6.85 4.77 13.50
CA MET A 142 8.25 4.51 13.87
C MET A 142 9.12 5.77 13.90
N GLY A 143 8.60 6.93 13.47
CA GLY A 143 9.38 8.16 13.38
C GLY A 143 10.51 8.11 12.34
N VAL A 144 10.42 7.21 11.36
CA VAL A 144 11.38 7.18 10.25
C VAL A 144 11.10 8.36 9.34
N SER A 145 12.14 9.04 8.86
CA SER A 145 11.97 10.16 7.94
C SER A 145 11.28 9.70 6.66
N THR A 146 10.17 10.33 6.30
CA THR A 146 9.42 10.05 5.07
C THR A 146 9.56 11.18 4.06
N TYR A 147 9.42 10.86 2.77
CA TYR A 147 9.40 11.82 1.68
C TYR A 147 8.34 11.44 0.64
N PRO A 148 7.06 11.77 0.91
CA PRO A 148 5.96 11.40 0.04
C PRO A 148 5.92 12.29 -1.21
N ILE A 149 5.85 11.65 -2.37
CA ILE A 149 5.81 12.28 -3.69
C ILE A 149 4.57 11.81 -4.43
N VAL A 150 3.68 12.74 -4.75
CA VAL A 150 2.46 12.50 -5.53
C VAL A 150 2.81 12.32 -7.00
N ILE A 151 2.25 11.29 -7.63
CA ILE A 151 2.43 10.95 -9.04
C ILE A 151 1.14 11.26 -9.82
N PRO A 152 1.19 12.18 -10.80
CA PRO A 152 0.05 12.45 -11.68
C PRO A 152 -0.51 11.18 -12.37
N PRO A 153 -1.82 11.11 -12.64
CA PRO A 153 -2.79 12.20 -12.56
C PRO A 153 -3.38 12.45 -11.16
N LEU A 154 -2.87 11.79 -10.11
CA LEU A 154 -3.30 12.08 -8.74
C LEU A 154 -2.89 13.52 -8.38
N SER A 155 -3.83 14.30 -7.85
CA SER A 155 -3.52 15.66 -7.36
C SER A 155 -3.02 15.63 -5.92
N ARG A 156 -2.33 16.69 -5.50
CA ARG A 156 -1.90 16.83 -4.10
C ARG A 156 -3.09 16.90 -3.15
N GLU A 157 -4.14 17.60 -3.57
CA GLU A 157 -5.36 17.76 -2.77
C GLU A 157 -6.06 16.42 -2.57
N GLU A 158 -6.13 15.60 -3.62
CA GLU A 158 -6.70 14.26 -3.52
C GLU A 158 -5.85 13.36 -2.62
N ALA A 159 -4.52 13.36 -2.79
CA ALA A 159 -3.61 12.58 -1.94
C ALA A 159 -3.77 12.95 -0.45
N VAL A 160 -3.75 14.25 -0.12
CA VAL A 160 -3.95 14.76 1.24
C VAL A 160 -5.31 14.32 1.82
N SER A 161 -6.37 14.34 1.01
CA SER A 161 -7.70 13.90 1.46
C SER A 161 -7.77 12.41 1.86
N LYS A 162 -6.86 11.59 1.34
CA LYS A 162 -6.83 10.13 1.56
C LYS A 162 -5.80 9.72 2.61
N VAL A 163 -4.67 10.43 2.65
CA VAL A 163 -3.49 10.06 3.43
C VAL A 163 -3.35 10.91 4.69
N GLY A 164 -3.93 12.11 4.71
CA GLY A 164 -3.89 13.04 5.83
C GLY A 164 -3.10 14.31 5.54
N ASN A 165 -3.07 15.20 6.53
CA ASN A 165 -2.47 16.54 6.43
C ASN A 165 -0.93 16.49 6.48
N VAL A 166 -0.32 16.01 5.40
CA VAL A 166 1.14 15.92 5.23
C VAL A 166 1.54 16.68 3.97
N GLN A 167 2.65 17.42 4.03
CA GLN A 167 3.21 18.08 2.86
C GLN A 167 3.81 17.03 1.92
N MET A 168 3.41 17.06 0.65
CA MET A 168 3.85 16.10 -0.36
C MET A 168 4.43 16.83 -1.56
N GLY A 169 5.52 16.28 -2.10
CA GLY A 169 6.04 16.68 -3.41
C GLY A 169 5.02 16.32 -4.50
N LEU A 170 5.07 16.99 -5.64
CA LEU A 170 4.29 16.62 -6.84
C LEU A 170 5.25 16.38 -7.98
N LEU A 171 5.25 15.17 -8.54
CA LEU A 171 6.05 14.83 -9.71
C LEU A 171 5.36 15.32 -11.00
N GLY A 172 5.08 16.62 -11.06
CA GLY A 172 4.37 17.27 -12.16
C GLY A 172 5.32 17.95 -13.14
N ASP A 173 5.42 19.27 -13.07
CA ASP A 173 6.24 20.07 -13.98
C ASP A 173 7.73 20.11 -13.63
N ASP A 174 8.55 20.66 -14.52
CA ASP A 174 10.01 20.75 -14.36
C ASP A 174 10.44 21.48 -13.08
N SER A 175 9.70 22.49 -12.63
CA SER A 175 10.01 23.21 -11.39
C SER A 175 9.77 22.30 -10.20
N GLN A 176 8.62 21.63 -10.16
CA GLN A 176 8.26 20.73 -9.07
C GLN A 176 9.23 19.54 -8.98
N VAL A 177 9.63 18.98 -10.13
CA VAL A 177 10.67 17.95 -10.19
C VAL A 177 12.02 18.50 -9.69
N THR A 178 12.36 19.75 -10.02
CA THR A 178 13.56 20.40 -9.48
C THR A 178 13.54 20.44 -7.97
N ASP A 179 12.46 20.92 -7.40
CA ASP A 179 12.32 21.10 -5.96
C ASP A 179 12.44 19.76 -5.23
N ILE A 180 11.79 18.72 -5.75
CA ILE A 180 11.87 17.34 -5.24
C ILE A 180 13.31 16.85 -5.17
N PHE A 181 14.06 16.94 -6.27
CA PHE A 181 15.43 16.42 -6.30
C PHE A 181 16.43 17.31 -5.55
N ASN A 182 16.18 18.60 -5.41
CA ASN A 182 17.02 19.45 -4.56
C ASN A 182 16.87 19.08 -3.09
N GLU A 183 15.63 18.92 -2.63
CA GLU A 183 15.38 18.51 -1.24
C GLU A 183 15.90 17.09 -0.97
N LEU A 184 15.77 16.17 -1.93
CA LEU A 184 16.36 14.83 -1.82
C LEU A 184 17.89 14.87 -1.74
N TYR A 185 18.56 15.75 -2.49
CA TYR A 185 20.01 15.91 -2.37
C TYR A 185 20.40 16.23 -0.92
N ASP A 186 19.73 17.20 -0.31
CA ASP A 186 20.01 17.59 1.08
C ASP A 186 19.67 16.47 2.06
N ARG A 187 18.50 15.85 1.93
CA ARG A 187 18.06 14.73 2.78
C ARG A 187 19.00 13.54 2.69
N LEU A 188 19.48 13.19 1.51
CA LEU A 188 20.37 12.04 1.31
C LEU A 188 21.76 12.28 1.93
N ASN A 189 22.30 13.49 1.81
CA ASN A 189 23.56 13.81 2.50
C ASN A 189 23.35 13.83 4.03
N ASN A 190 22.26 14.43 4.52
CA ASN A 190 22.03 14.64 5.96
C ASN A 190 21.55 13.40 6.70
N LEU A 191 20.63 12.61 6.13
CA LEU A 191 20.01 11.46 6.81
C LEU A 191 20.81 10.18 6.64
N LEU A 192 21.50 10.03 5.51
CA LEU A 192 22.22 8.81 5.14
C LEU A 192 23.75 8.97 5.16
N GLY A 193 24.27 10.15 5.50
CA GLY A 193 25.70 10.44 5.56
C GLY A 193 26.41 10.35 4.21
N LEU A 194 25.67 10.53 3.11
CA LEU A 194 26.23 10.47 1.76
C LEU A 194 27.04 11.73 1.44
N ARG A 195 27.92 11.63 0.44
CA ARG A 195 28.70 12.75 -0.10
C ARG A 195 28.50 12.84 -1.61
N LEU A 196 27.31 13.30 -2.00
CA LEU A 196 26.90 13.30 -3.40
C LEU A 196 27.53 14.47 -4.17
N SER A 197 28.01 14.21 -5.39
CA SER A 197 28.52 15.26 -6.27
C SER A 197 27.36 16.04 -6.89
N LEU A 198 27.28 17.35 -6.62
CA LEU A 198 26.25 18.21 -7.20
C LEU A 198 26.26 18.19 -8.74
N ALA A 199 27.43 18.10 -9.36
CA ALA A 199 27.56 18.04 -10.81
C ALA A 199 27.02 16.72 -11.39
N ALA A 200 27.29 15.59 -10.75
CA ALA A 200 26.73 14.29 -11.18
C ALA A 200 25.21 14.24 -10.94
N TRP A 201 24.78 14.71 -9.77
CA TRP A 201 23.38 14.83 -9.40
C TRP A 201 22.58 15.63 -10.43
N ASN A 202 23.01 16.85 -10.75
CA ASN A 202 22.30 17.71 -11.69
C ASN A 202 22.22 17.10 -13.10
N ARG A 203 23.26 16.37 -13.55
CA ARG A 203 23.21 15.63 -14.82
C ARG A 203 22.17 14.51 -14.79
N ALA A 204 22.13 13.73 -13.71
CA ALA A 204 21.16 12.65 -13.55
C ALA A 204 19.72 13.19 -13.53
N VAL A 205 19.46 14.24 -12.75
CA VAL A 205 18.15 14.89 -12.64
C VAL A 205 17.71 15.49 -13.99
N THR A 206 18.63 16.06 -14.76
CA THR A 206 18.34 16.53 -16.12
C THR A 206 17.89 15.39 -17.03
N GLY A 207 18.56 14.24 -16.95
CA GLY A 207 18.19 13.03 -17.68
C GLY A 207 16.81 12.50 -17.29
N PHE A 208 16.49 12.49 -16.00
CA PHE A 208 15.17 12.10 -15.50
C PHE A 208 14.04 12.96 -16.08
N ARG A 209 14.20 14.29 -16.05
CA ARG A 209 13.19 15.22 -16.59
C ARG A 209 12.92 14.99 -18.08
N ALA A 210 13.96 14.74 -18.86
CA ALA A 210 13.81 14.46 -20.29
C ALA A 210 12.96 13.20 -20.56
N GLN A 211 12.93 12.25 -19.63
CA GLN A 211 12.21 10.98 -19.76
C GLN A 211 10.84 10.98 -19.08
N LEU A 212 10.59 11.92 -18.16
CA LEU A 212 9.36 11.98 -17.38
C LEU A 212 8.07 12.06 -18.23
N PRO A 213 8.01 12.80 -19.35
CA PRO A 213 6.84 12.80 -20.23
C PRO A 213 6.52 11.41 -20.81
N ALA A 214 7.54 10.64 -21.17
CA ALA A 214 7.37 9.30 -21.74
C ALA A 214 6.87 8.30 -20.68
N LEU A 215 7.40 8.38 -19.45
CA LEU A 215 6.96 7.55 -18.33
C LEU A 215 5.53 7.90 -17.88
N SER A 216 5.21 9.19 -17.88
CA SER A 216 3.85 9.67 -17.63
C SER A 216 2.88 9.21 -18.73
N GLN A 217 3.31 9.14 -19.98
CA GLN A 217 2.53 8.56 -21.10
C GLN A 217 2.38 7.05 -21.03
N GLN A 218 3.34 6.32 -20.48
CA GLN A 218 3.22 4.88 -20.23
C GLN A 218 2.32 4.58 -19.02
N ALA A 219 2.34 5.44 -17.99
CA ALA A 219 1.39 5.39 -16.88
C ALA A 219 -0.04 5.84 -17.30
N THR A 220 -0.16 6.74 -18.27
CA THR A 220 -1.44 7.27 -18.79
C THR A 220 -1.95 6.60 -20.07
N GLY A 221 -1.16 5.81 -20.79
CA GLY A 221 -1.59 4.94 -21.89
C GLY A 221 -2.51 3.80 -21.40
N ALA A 222 -2.44 3.54 -20.10
CA ALA A 222 -3.38 2.79 -19.29
C ALA A 222 -4.72 3.52 -18.99
N HIS A 223 -4.77 4.83 -19.24
CA HIS A 223 -5.89 5.75 -18.93
C HIS A 223 -6.58 6.36 -20.18
N ARG A 224 -6.06 6.17 -21.41
CA ARG A 224 -6.82 6.49 -22.64
C ARG A 224 -7.74 5.34 -23.01
N GLY A 225 -8.85 5.24 -22.31
CA GLY A 225 -9.88 4.26 -22.59
C GLY A 225 -10.96 4.16 -21.52
N LEU A 226 -11.30 5.28 -20.88
CA LEU A 226 -12.59 5.37 -20.19
C LEU A 226 -13.59 5.96 -21.19
N PRO A 227 -14.55 5.18 -21.72
CA PRO A 227 -15.69 5.80 -22.35
C PRO A 227 -16.40 6.64 -21.30
N SER A 228 -16.58 7.94 -21.60
CA SER A 228 -17.49 8.83 -20.91
C SER A 228 -18.93 8.42 -21.22
N SER A 229 -19.35 7.26 -20.73
CA SER A 229 -20.73 6.78 -20.60
C SER A 229 -20.70 5.48 -19.80
N PRO A 230 -21.54 5.32 -18.75
CA PRO A 230 -21.62 4.06 -18.03
C PRO A 230 -22.01 2.94 -19.00
N PRO A 231 -21.28 1.81 -19.07
CA PRO A 231 -21.69 0.69 -19.90
C PRO A 231 -23.01 0.15 -19.39
N ARG A 232 -23.94 -0.05 -20.34
CA ARG A 232 -25.27 -0.61 -20.12
C ARG A 232 -25.15 -1.96 -19.40
N MET A 233 -25.64 -2.00 -18.17
CA MET A 233 -25.73 -3.22 -17.36
C MET A 233 -26.57 -4.27 -18.08
N THR A 234 -25.96 -5.40 -18.47
CA THR A 234 -26.70 -6.64 -18.68
C THR A 234 -26.75 -7.40 -17.37
N LYS A 235 -27.94 -7.38 -16.76
CA LYS A 235 -28.28 -8.02 -15.50
C LYS A 235 -28.19 -9.55 -15.65
N ALA A 236 -27.29 -10.20 -14.93
CA ALA A 236 -27.41 -11.62 -14.60
C ALA A 236 -27.72 -11.71 -13.10
N LEU A 237 -28.99 -11.96 -12.77
CA LEU A 237 -29.43 -12.20 -11.40
C LEU A 237 -29.03 -13.62 -11.00
N GLY A 238 -28.16 -13.74 -10.00
CA GLY A 238 -27.83 -15.00 -9.36
C GLY A 238 -27.53 -14.76 -7.89
N ARG A 239 -28.58 -14.61 -7.07
CA ARG A 239 -28.45 -14.59 -5.62
C ARG A 239 -28.44 -16.04 -5.13
N SER A 240 -27.34 -16.50 -4.55
CA SER A 240 -27.29 -17.76 -3.81
C SER A 240 -26.84 -17.43 -2.40
N ALA A 241 -27.80 -17.32 -1.49
CA ALA A 241 -27.53 -17.26 -0.06
C ALA A 241 -28.23 -18.46 0.57
N THR A 242 -27.46 -19.35 1.17
CA THR A 242 -27.98 -20.40 2.05
C THR A 242 -27.64 -20.07 3.50
N SER A 243 -28.62 -20.30 4.39
CA SER A 243 -28.52 -20.00 5.82
C SER A 243 -27.27 -20.64 6.46
N GLY A 244 -26.33 -19.80 6.92
CA GLY A 244 -25.07 -20.21 7.56
C GLY A 244 -23.80 -19.59 6.95
N GLU A 245 -23.91 -18.90 5.81
CA GLU A 245 -22.78 -18.20 5.18
C GLU A 245 -22.50 -16.86 5.88
N LYS A 246 -21.26 -16.65 6.35
CA LYS A 246 -20.82 -15.39 7.00
C LYS A 246 -20.49 -14.29 5.98
N LEU A 247 -20.07 -14.68 4.77
CA LEU A 247 -19.90 -13.77 3.64
C LEU A 247 -20.80 -14.24 2.48
N THR A 248 -21.47 -13.30 1.81
CA THR A 248 -22.28 -13.57 0.62
C THR A 248 -21.66 -12.93 -0.62
N PHE A 249 -21.91 -13.51 -1.79
CA PHE A 249 -21.46 -12.98 -3.09
C PHE A 249 -22.64 -12.48 -3.91
N ASP A 250 -22.55 -11.25 -4.38
CA ASP A 250 -23.55 -10.60 -5.23
C ASP A 250 -22.88 -9.94 -6.45
N ASN A 251 -23.70 -9.55 -7.45
CA ASN A 251 -23.26 -8.79 -8.62
C ASN A 251 -22.03 -9.36 -9.37
N ILE A 252 -21.95 -10.69 -9.44
CA ILE A 252 -20.84 -11.40 -10.10
C ILE A 252 -20.87 -11.14 -11.61
N SER A 253 -19.81 -10.56 -12.13
CA SER A 253 -19.67 -10.18 -13.54
C SER A 253 -18.29 -10.54 -14.08
N ILE A 254 -18.20 -10.80 -15.38
CA ILE A 254 -16.93 -10.91 -16.10
C ILE A 254 -16.73 -9.62 -16.89
N ILE A 255 -15.58 -8.97 -16.70
CA ILE A 255 -15.22 -7.75 -17.41
C ILE A 255 -13.90 -7.94 -18.17
N GLU A 256 -13.72 -7.18 -19.23
CA GLU A 256 -12.46 -7.13 -19.96
C GLU A 256 -11.48 -6.19 -19.25
N GLY A 257 -10.37 -6.73 -18.74
CA GLY A 257 -9.29 -5.99 -18.11
C GLY A 257 -8.07 -5.85 -19.01
N ARG A 258 -7.10 -5.00 -18.61
CA ARG A 258 -5.85 -4.78 -19.36
C ARG A 258 -4.96 -6.04 -19.51
N ARG A 259 -5.26 -7.11 -18.77
CA ARG A 259 -4.54 -8.40 -18.77
C ARG A 259 -5.40 -9.58 -19.21
N GLY A 260 -6.53 -9.31 -19.87
CA GLY A 260 -7.56 -10.29 -20.21
C GLY A 260 -8.75 -10.23 -19.25
N LYS A 261 -9.62 -11.23 -19.34
CA LYS A 261 -10.87 -11.29 -18.58
C LYS A 261 -10.63 -11.33 -17.08
N GLN A 262 -11.43 -10.57 -16.35
CA GLN A 262 -11.47 -10.50 -14.89
C GLN A 262 -12.86 -10.87 -14.40
N LEU A 263 -12.95 -11.54 -13.26
CA LEU A 263 -14.20 -11.73 -12.53
C LEU A 263 -14.24 -10.69 -11.42
N VAL A 264 -15.35 -9.96 -11.35
CA VAL A 264 -15.63 -8.97 -10.30
C VAL A 264 -16.90 -9.38 -9.58
N ALA A 265 -16.91 -9.31 -8.25
CA ALA A 265 -18.07 -9.61 -7.42
C ALA A 265 -18.12 -8.69 -6.20
N GLU A 266 -19.31 -8.46 -5.68
CA GLU A 266 -19.51 -7.85 -4.36
C GLU A 266 -19.50 -8.96 -3.29
N VAL A 267 -18.75 -8.75 -2.22
CA VAL A 267 -18.67 -9.63 -1.05
C VAL A 267 -19.23 -8.87 0.14
N THR A 268 -20.32 -9.35 0.72
CA THR A 268 -20.96 -8.73 1.88
C THR A 268 -20.77 -9.59 3.11
N ASN A 269 -20.30 -9.00 4.21
CA ASN A 269 -20.29 -9.66 5.50
C ASN A 269 -21.68 -9.57 6.15
N VAL A 270 -22.30 -10.72 6.38
CA VAL A 270 -23.61 -10.84 7.03
C VAL A 270 -23.52 -11.33 8.48
N ASP A 271 -22.30 -11.47 8.99
CA ASP A 271 -21.99 -11.74 10.39
C ASP A 271 -21.80 -10.44 11.18
N ASP A 272 -21.77 -10.54 12.51
CA ASP A 272 -21.59 -9.42 13.44
C ASP A 272 -20.12 -9.16 13.83
N VAL A 273 -19.19 -9.99 13.33
CA VAL A 273 -17.74 -9.86 13.51
C VAL A 273 -17.07 -9.61 12.16
N GLU A 274 -15.98 -8.84 12.14
CA GLU A 274 -15.16 -8.64 10.96
C GLU A 274 -14.56 -9.97 10.45
N HIS A 275 -14.55 -10.18 9.14
CA HIS A 275 -13.96 -11.37 8.51
C HIS A 275 -12.97 -11.01 7.42
N SER A 276 -11.91 -11.81 7.30
CA SER A 276 -11.07 -11.89 6.10
C SER A 276 -11.21 -13.28 5.50
N ALA A 277 -11.15 -13.41 4.18
CA ALA A 277 -11.32 -14.70 3.52
C ALA A 277 -10.48 -14.86 2.26
N SER A 278 -10.04 -16.08 2.01
CA SER A 278 -9.62 -16.50 0.68
C SER A 278 -10.84 -17.01 -0.10
N ILE A 279 -11.02 -16.50 -1.30
CA ILE A 279 -12.13 -16.84 -2.19
C ILE A 279 -11.58 -17.62 -3.38
N LYS A 280 -12.13 -18.82 -3.61
CA LYS A 280 -11.83 -19.66 -4.77
C LYS A 280 -12.93 -19.53 -5.82
N ALA A 281 -12.54 -19.18 -7.03
CA ALA A 281 -13.37 -19.24 -8.22
C ALA A 281 -13.06 -20.52 -9.00
N THR A 282 -14.10 -21.30 -9.30
CA THR A 282 -14.02 -22.45 -10.22
C THR A 282 -14.78 -22.14 -11.50
N PHE A 283 -14.15 -22.36 -12.65
CA PHE A 283 -14.70 -22.07 -13.97
C PHE A 283 -15.01 -23.37 -14.71
N TYR A 284 -16.15 -23.41 -15.39
CA TYR A 284 -16.63 -24.59 -16.09
C TYR A 284 -17.02 -24.26 -17.53
N ASP A 285 -16.81 -25.19 -18.45
CA ASP A 285 -17.35 -25.11 -19.81
C ASP A 285 -18.85 -25.48 -19.87
N SER A 286 -19.42 -25.48 -21.07
CA SER A 286 -20.82 -25.81 -21.33
C SER A 286 -21.17 -27.28 -21.03
N SER A 287 -20.18 -28.17 -20.90
CA SER A 287 -20.35 -29.58 -20.52
C SER A 287 -20.28 -29.80 -19.00
N ASN A 288 -20.16 -28.73 -18.20
CA ASN A 288 -19.89 -28.76 -16.76
C ASN A 288 -18.52 -29.32 -16.37
N THR A 289 -17.56 -29.37 -17.29
CA THR A 289 -16.16 -29.76 -16.98
C THR A 289 -15.40 -28.56 -16.43
N ILE A 290 -14.56 -28.76 -15.41
CA ILE A 290 -13.71 -27.70 -14.85
C ILE A 290 -12.63 -27.34 -15.86
N VAL A 291 -12.61 -26.08 -16.29
CA VAL A 291 -11.60 -25.54 -17.22
C VAL A 291 -10.55 -24.68 -16.52
N GLY A 292 -10.76 -24.36 -15.25
CA GLY A 292 -9.74 -23.70 -14.44
C GLY A 292 -10.23 -23.28 -13.06
N THR A 293 -9.28 -22.91 -12.21
CA THR A 293 -9.53 -22.34 -10.90
C THR A 293 -8.64 -21.12 -10.68
N ARG A 294 -9.13 -20.15 -9.90
CA ARG A 294 -8.38 -18.97 -9.45
C ARG A 294 -8.72 -18.69 -8.00
N SER A 295 -7.82 -18.05 -7.29
CA SER A 295 -8.07 -17.59 -5.93
C SER A 295 -7.74 -16.11 -5.81
N SER A 296 -8.47 -15.43 -4.94
CA SER A 296 -8.18 -14.07 -4.51
C SER A 296 -8.55 -13.95 -3.02
N VAL A 297 -8.20 -12.84 -2.39
CA VAL A 297 -8.45 -12.61 -0.98
C VAL A 297 -9.28 -11.36 -0.79
N ILE A 298 -10.16 -11.37 0.21
CA ILE A 298 -10.90 -10.22 0.68
C ILE A 298 -10.55 -10.04 2.16
N ASN A 299 -10.10 -8.84 2.54
CA ASN A 299 -9.58 -8.59 3.88
C ASN A 299 -10.46 -7.60 4.62
N GLN A 300 -10.63 -7.83 5.93
CA GLN A 300 -11.26 -6.91 6.89
C GLN A 300 -12.64 -6.42 6.43
N VAL A 301 -13.50 -7.35 6.04
CA VAL A 301 -14.89 -7.04 5.72
C VAL A 301 -15.62 -6.89 7.05
N GLY A 302 -15.79 -5.65 7.52
CA GLY A 302 -16.48 -5.37 8.78
C GLY A 302 -17.96 -5.80 8.76
N PRO A 303 -18.63 -5.89 9.92
CA PRO A 303 -20.03 -6.31 10.03
C PRO A 303 -20.96 -5.50 9.12
N GLY A 304 -21.75 -6.18 8.29
CA GLY A 304 -22.67 -5.53 7.32
C GLY A 304 -21.99 -4.81 6.15
N ALA A 305 -20.65 -4.79 6.07
CA ALA A 305 -19.93 -4.10 5.02
C ALA A 305 -19.86 -4.94 3.74
N THR A 306 -19.88 -4.24 2.59
CA THR A 306 -19.69 -4.84 1.26
C THR A 306 -18.37 -4.35 0.68
N LYS A 307 -17.55 -5.27 0.14
CA LYS A 307 -16.32 -4.96 -0.58
C LYS A 307 -16.29 -5.63 -1.95
N THR A 308 -15.54 -5.06 -2.88
CA THR A 308 -15.36 -5.64 -4.22
C THR A 308 -14.22 -6.66 -4.24
N LEU A 309 -14.50 -7.86 -4.74
CA LEU A 309 -13.54 -8.90 -5.06
C LEU A 309 -13.21 -8.85 -6.55
N THR A 310 -11.92 -8.86 -6.88
CA THR A 310 -11.45 -9.00 -8.27
C THR A 310 -10.55 -10.23 -8.38
N ILE A 311 -10.79 -11.02 -9.43
CA ILE A 311 -10.03 -12.22 -9.79
C ILE A 311 -9.54 -12.08 -11.23
N ASP A 312 -8.23 -12.04 -11.40
CA ASP A 312 -7.57 -11.90 -12.70
C ASP A 312 -7.38 -13.24 -13.43
N GLY A 313 -7.14 -13.14 -14.75
CA GLY A 313 -6.72 -14.26 -15.59
C GLY A 313 -7.81 -15.32 -15.74
N VAL A 314 -9.06 -14.87 -15.90
CA VAL A 314 -10.22 -15.73 -16.05
C VAL A 314 -10.15 -16.46 -17.40
N PRO A 315 -10.20 -17.81 -17.43
CA PRO A 315 -10.21 -18.56 -18.69
C PRO A 315 -11.54 -18.38 -19.43
N GLU A 316 -11.59 -18.74 -20.71
CA GLU A 316 -12.88 -18.94 -21.39
C GLU A 316 -13.72 -19.98 -20.63
N HIS A 317 -14.97 -19.65 -20.34
CA HIS A 317 -15.86 -20.48 -19.53
C HIS A 317 -17.33 -20.16 -19.83
N ALA A 318 -18.21 -21.12 -19.53
CA ALA A 318 -19.66 -20.95 -19.62
C ALA A 318 -20.28 -20.53 -18.27
N ARG A 319 -19.72 -21.00 -17.15
CA ARG A 319 -20.16 -20.60 -15.80
C ARG A 319 -19.01 -20.55 -14.80
N SER A 320 -19.18 -19.77 -13.74
CA SER A 320 -18.26 -19.69 -12.62
C SER A 320 -18.98 -19.99 -11.30
N LYS A 321 -18.23 -20.41 -10.29
CA LYS A 321 -18.69 -20.59 -8.91
C LYS A 321 -17.67 -19.97 -7.96
N LEU A 322 -18.12 -19.08 -7.08
CA LEU A 322 -17.31 -18.56 -5.98
C LEU A 322 -17.56 -19.36 -4.71
N GLN A 323 -16.51 -19.60 -3.94
CA GLN A 323 -16.58 -20.25 -2.63
C GLN A 323 -15.56 -19.61 -1.69
N ILE A 324 -15.93 -19.49 -0.42
CA ILE A 324 -14.99 -19.20 0.65
C ILE A 324 -14.13 -20.47 0.84
N ASP A 325 -12.83 -20.35 0.61
CA ASP A 325 -11.87 -21.45 0.76
C ASP A 325 -11.29 -21.46 2.18
N THR A 326 -11.04 -20.29 2.75
CA THR A 326 -10.64 -20.09 4.14
C THR A 326 -11.28 -18.81 4.66
N LEU A 327 -11.80 -18.85 5.89
CA LEU A 327 -12.35 -17.70 6.61
C LEU A 327 -11.52 -17.50 7.87
N VAL A 328 -11.13 -16.25 8.14
CA VAL A 328 -10.30 -15.82 9.27
C VAL A 328 -10.99 -14.68 9.99
#